data_AF-A0A1X7A895-F1
#
_entry.id   AF-A0A1X7A895-F1
#
_cell.length_a   1.000
_cell.length_b   1.000
_cell.length_c   1.000
_cell.angle_alpha   90.00
_cell.angle_beta   90.00
_cell.angle_gamma   90.00
#
_symmetry.space_group_name_H-M   'P 1'
#
loop_
_entity.id
_entity.type
_entity.pdbx_description
1 polymer ?
#
loop_
_entity_poly.entity_id
_entity_poly.type
_entity_poly.pdbx_seq_one_letter_code
_entity_poly.pdbx_strand_id
1 'polypeptide(L)' 'MKESLRIEWIRPVLEDIREFLREGERPDMANDIDMLIEKYRDILMPPTEDTDDELPDNAVPLDRYRPRT' A
#
# COMPACT_ATOMS: atom_id res chain seq x y z
N MET A 1 2.57 20.87 10.83
CA MET A 1 3.03 19.53 10.43
C MET A 1 1.82 18.83 9.83
N LYS A 2 1.76 18.69 8.49
CA LYS A 2 0.73 17.86 7.87
C LYS A 2 1.10 16.43 8.23
N GLU A 3 0.32 15.79 9.07
CA GLU A 3 0.39 14.34 9.22
C GLU A 3 0.19 13.77 7.82
N SER A 4 1.28 13.34 7.18
CA SER A 4 1.20 12.43 6.05
C SER A 4 0.52 11.18 6.61
N LEU A 5 -0.81 11.21 6.59
CA LEU A 5 -1.65 10.06 6.84
C LEU A 5 -1.00 8.91 6.09
N ARG A 6 -0.72 7.82 6.81
CA ARG A 6 -0.17 6.61 6.20
C ARG A 6 -1.25 6.00 5.31
N ILE A 7 -1.53 6.64 4.19
CA ILE A 7 -2.62 6.32 3.27
C ILE A 7 -2.48 4.88 2.78
N GLU A 8 -1.24 4.41 2.68
CA GLU A 8 -0.86 3.01 2.43
C GLU A 8 -1.50 2.01 3.41
N TRP A 9 -1.76 2.40 4.66
CA TRP A 9 -2.34 1.54 5.69
C TRP A 9 -3.87 1.60 5.72
N ILE A 10 -4.46 2.66 5.14
CA ILE A 10 -5.91 2.86 5.17
C ILE A 10 -6.61 1.80 4.33
N ARG A 11 -6.07 1.48 3.14
CA ARG A 11 -6.67 0.48 2.26
C ARG A 11 -6.70 -0.92 2.88
N PRO A 12 -5.59 -1.49 3.39
CA PRO A 12 -5.62 -2.78 4.08
C PRO A 12 -6.64 -2.83 5.21
N VAL A 13 -6.72 -1.78 6.03
CA VAL A 13 -7.68 -1.72 7.14
C VAL A 13 -9.14 -1.71 6.65
N LEU A 14 -9.43 -1.00 5.55
CA LEU A 14 -10.77 -1.02 4.95
C LEU A 14 -11.10 -2.41 4.36
N GLU A 15 -10.12 -3.08 3.75
CA GLU A 15 -10.29 -4.45 3.24
C GLU A 15 -10.57 -5.44 4.39
N ASP A 16 -9.85 -5.34 5.52
CA ASP A 16 -10.07 -6.15 6.72
C ASP A 16 -11.46 -5.90 7.33
N ILE A 17 -11.88 -4.63 7.45
CA ILE A 17 -13.20 -4.27 7.98
C ILE A 17 -14.30 -4.83 7.07
N ARG A 18 -14.12 -4.73 5.75
CA ARG A 18 -15.08 -5.30 4.78
C ARG A 18 -15.22 -6.81 4.96
N GLU A 19 -14.11 -7.53 5.13
CA GLU A 19 -14.12 -8.98 5.35
C GLU A 19 -14.84 -9.33 6.65
N PHE A 20 -14.49 -8.66 7.75
CA PHE A 20 -15.17 -8.82 9.04
C PHE A 20 -16.69 -8.59 8.95
N LEU A 21 -17.13 -7.57 8.20
CA LEU A 21 -18.55 -7.27 8.02
C LEU A 21 -19.28 -8.32 7.16
N ARG A 22 -18.60 -8.91 6.17
CA ARG A 22 -19.15 -10.02 5.37
C ARG A 22 -19.30 -11.29 6.20
N GLU A 23 -18.29 -11.62 7.02
CA GLU A 23 -18.35 -12.75 7.94
C GLU A 23 -19.42 -12.56 9.02
N GLY A 24 -19.61 -11.34 9.50
CA GLY A 24 -20.64 -10.98 10.48
C GLY A 24 -22.06 -10.85 9.92
N GLU A 25 -22.33 -11.33 8.70
CA GLU A 25 -23.63 -11.26 8.03
C GLU A 25 -24.21 -9.83 7.90
N ARG A 26 -23.34 -8.81 7.75
CA ARG A 26 -23.73 -7.41 7.50
C ARG A 26 -23.33 -6.96 6.09
N PRO A 27 -23.97 -7.51 5.04
CA PRO A 27 -23.59 -7.23 3.65
C PRO A 27 -23.79 -5.75 3.28
N ASP A 28 -24.79 -5.07 3.87
CA ASP A 28 -25.06 -3.66 3.58
C ASP A 28 -23.89 -2.76 4.01
N MET A 29 -23.33 -3.00 5.20
CA MET A 29 -22.17 -2.25 5.69
C MET A 29 -20.90 -2.61 4.92
N ALA A 30 -20.75 -3.87 4.49
CA ALA A 30 -19.63 -4.25 3.62
C ALA A 30 -19.70 -3.54 2.26
N ASN A 31 -20.89 -3.36 1.70
CA ASN A 31 -21.10 -2.58 0.48
C ASN A 31 -20.77 -1.09 0.69
N ASP A 32 -21.11 -0.51 1.85
CA ASP A 32 -20.71 0.87 2.16
C ASP A 32 -19.18 1.03 2.16
N ILE A 33 -18.45 0.03 2.65
CA ILE A 33 -16.97 0.01 2.60
C ILE A 33 -16.47 -0.14 1.16
N ASP A 34 -17.07 -0.99 0.34
CA ASP A 34 -16.74 -1.11 -1.09
C ASP A 34 -16.93 0.23 -1.81
N MET A 35 -18.04 0.95 -1.56
CA MET A 35 -18.27 2.30 -2.09
C MET A 35 -17.23 3.31 -1.60
N LEU A 36 -16.76 3.19 -0.36
CA LEU A 36 -15.76 4.07 0.21
C LEU A 36 -14.39 3.83 -0.43
N ILE A 37 -13.98 2.58 -0.62
CA ILE A 37 -12.75 2.22 -1.33
C ILE A 37 -12.79 2.75 -2.77
N GLU A 38 -13.92 2.59 -3.46
CA GLU A 38 -14.09 3.08 -4.84
C GLU A 38 -14.02 4.61 -4.91
N LYS A 39 -14.73 5.30 -4.02
CA LYS A 39 -14.75 6.77 -3.97
C LYS A 39 -13.38 7.38 -3.72
N TYR A 40 -12.54 6.71 -2.93
CA TYR A 40 -11.21 7.19 -2.56
C TYR A 40 -10.08 6.46 -3.30
N ARG A 41 -10.39 5.73 -4.40
CA ARG A 41 -9.42 4.95 -5.17
C ARG A 41 -8.19 5.76 -5.55
N ASP A 42 -8.37 6.98 -6.05
CA ASP A 42 -7.26 7.84 -6.50
C ASP A 42 -6.32 8.27 -5.37
N ILE A 43 -6.81 8.26 -4.13
CA ILE A 43 -6.03 8.59 -2.94
C ILE A 43 -5.40 7.31 -2.38
N LEU A 44 -6.16 6.21 -2.33
CA LEU A 44 -5.75 4.92 -1.76
C LEU A 44 -4.83 4.10 -2.67
N MET A 45 -4.83 4.37 -3.98
CA MET A 45 -3.90 3.84 -4.97
C MET A 45 -3.16 5.04 -5.56
N PRO A 46 -2.20 5.64 -4.84
CA PRO A 46 -1.28 6.55 -5.50
C PRO A 46 -0.68 5.79 -6.70
N PRO A 47 -0.45 6.47 -7.85
CA PRO A 47 0.33 5.86 -8.91
C PRO A 47 1.56 5.28 -8.24
N THR A 48 1.78 3.98 -8.42
CA THR A 48 3.11 3.43 -8.20
C THR A 48 3.98 4.29 -9.09
N GLU A 49 4.69 5.24 -8.48
CA GLU A 49 5.97 5.62 -9.06
C GLU A 49 6.68 4.28 -9.11
N ASP A 50 6.65 3.67 -10.30
CA ASP A 50 7.76 2.87 -10.78
C ASP A 50 8.96 3.82 -10.73
N THR A 51 9.43 4.14 -9.52
CA THR A 51 10.85 4.20 -9.28
C THR A 51 11.28 2.80 -9.62
N ASP A 52 11.57 2.60 -10.90
CA ASP A 52 12.69 1.78 -11.30
C ASP A 52 13.74 2.03 -10.22
N ASP A 53 13.92 1.02 -9.35
CA ASP A 53 15.08 0.87 -8.47
C ASP A 53 16.29 0.66 -9.41
N GLU A 54 16.51 1.61 -10.32
CA GLU A 54 17.69 1.71 -11.14
C GLU A 54 18.76 2.13 -10.16
N LEU A 55 19.43 1.11 -9.65
CA LEU A 55 20.63 1.27 -8.84
C LEU A 55 21.49 2.33 -9.51
N PRO A 56 21.98 3.33 -8.77
CA PRO A 56 22.82 4.37 -9.36
C PRO A 56 24.01 3.70 -10.07
N ASP A 57 24.51 4.31 -11.16
CA ASP A 57 25.59 3.74 -12.00
C ASP A 57 26.85 3.28 -11.22
N ASN A 58 27.01 3.73 -9.98
CA ASN A 58 28.09 3.37 -9.08
C ASN A 58 27.76 2.19 -8.12
N ALA A 59 26.59 1.57 -8.23
CA ALA A 59 26.23 0.44 -7.40
C ALA A 59 27.11 -0.77 -7.73
N VAL A 60 27.87 -1.22 -6.75
CA VAL A 60 28.69 -2.41 -6.87
C VAL A 60 27.84 -3.62 -6.48
N PRO A 61 27.69 -4.64 -7.34
CA PRO A 61 26.98 -5.87 -6.99
C PRO A 61 27.56 -6.50 -5.72
N LEU A 62 26.69 -6.91 -4.79
CA LEU A 62 27.07 -7.53 -3.51
C LEU A 62 28.02 -8.73 -3.69
N ASP A 63 27.90 -9.45 -4.80
CA ASP A 63 28.76 -10.59 -5.15
C ASP A 63 30.25 -10.22 -5.32
N ARG A 64 30.59 -8.93 -5.46
CA ARG A 64 31.97 -8.45 -5.60
C ARG A 64 32.58 -7.90 -4.31
N TYR A 65 31.85 -7.85 -3.20
CA TYR A 65 32.41 -7.39 -1.94
C TYR A 65 33.29 -8.49 -1.32
N ARG A 66 34.58 -8.48 -1.65
CA ARG A 66 35.62 -9.11 -0.82
C ARG A 66 36.16 -8.05 0.14
N PRO A 67 35.93 -8.17 1.46
CA PRO A 67 36.66 -7.35 2.41
C PRO A 67 38.14 -7.66 2.24
N ARG A 68 38.92 -6.65 1.86
CA ARG A 68 40.39 -6.73 1.89
C ARG A 68 40.79 -6.75 3.36
N THR A 69 41.16 -7.92 3.86
CA THR A 69 42.00 -8.06 5.06
C THR A 69 43.41 -7.57 4.75
#